data_AF-A0A955WJS3-F1
#
_entry.id   AF-A0A955WJS3-F1
#
_cell.length_a   1.000
_cell.length_b   1.000
_cell.length_c   1.000
_cell.angle_alpha   90.00
_cell.angle_beta   90.00
_cell.angle_gamma   90.00
#
_symmetry.space_group_name_H-M   'P 1'
#
loop_
_entity.id
_entity.type
_entity.pdbx_description
1 polymer ?
#
loop_
_entity_poly.entity_id
_entity_poly.type
_entity_poly.pdbx_seq_one_letter_code
_entity_poly.pdbx_strand_id
1 'polypeptide(L)'
;VPHATIEGENLKIRDDWGFADMALVAVNRRTKIPLVERPVLFVPAGQRANVDSIGPAALQLVGDPTTVFASTLLRLLDAISRQPIDLTTVSMWFASRLLVNPEFVVGTRQSSSEVSALLGLLVAFDRDHFNDAVQMMEGGPKLGIAYQDGQLMFMGRPIDRLASGYVALIKILQEIIASIAAWEAMRESVDLLNSDALIFIDEIDAHLHPRWQTNLLPFLKKQFPNATFVVTTHSPLIVRDTEPGEAYELVRDGERVTTRRLGSPRDWFFSDVLSDAFHVDLPAPGTDGTGEQPPLLDLLLAFATRVKQYAASRDDGERTAALALHESILPRLPEDDPRRLSLAQLRQLLG
;
A
#
# COMPACT_ATOMS: atom_id res chain seq x y z
N VAL A 1 -31.67 0.53 -7.04
CA VAL A 1 -30.75 1.54 -6.46
C VAL A 1 -30.70 1.30 -4.97
N PRO A 2 -29.62 0.73 -4.45
CA PRO A 2 -29.43 0.58 -3.03
C PRO A 2 -29.01 1.93 -2.43
N HIS A 3 -29.87 2.52 -1.61
CA HIS A 3 -29.59 3.76 -0.88
C HIS A 3 -29.39 3.39 0.60
N ALA A 4 -28.22 3.66 1.17
CA ALA A 4 -28.08 3.71 2.61
C ALA A 4 -28.98 4.85 3.11
N THR A 5 -30.05 4.50 3.81
CA THR A 5 -31.05 5.46 4.29
C THR A 5 -31.28 5.25 5.77
N ILE A 6 -31.28 6.35 6.51
CA ILE A 6 -31.56 6.34 7.94
C ILE A 6 -33.08 6.32 8.12
N GLU A 7 -33.65 5.15 8.41
CA GLU A 7 -35.07 4.98 8.71
C GLU A 7 -35.27 4.71 10.21
N GLY A 8 -35.77 5.70 10.96
CA GLY A 8 -36.00 5.55 12.40
C GLY A 8 -34.72 5.56 13.22
N GLU A 9 -34.42 4.47 13.93
CA GLU A 9 -33.24 4.27 14.80
C GLU A 9 -32.13 3.43 14.18
N ASN A 10 -32.40 2.79 13.04
CA ASN A 10 -31.48 1.83 12.42
C ASN A 10 -30.97 2.37 11.09
N LEU A 11 -29.69 2.11 10.82
CA LEU A 11 -29.14 2.25 9.49
C LEU A 11 -29.55 1.03 8.67
N LYS A 12 -30.36 1.24 7.62
CA LYS A 12 -30.72 0.17 6.68
C LYS A 12 -29.91 0.30 5.40
N ILE A 13 -29.25 -0.79 5.04
CA ILE A 13 -28.63 -0.94 3.73
C ILE A 13 -29.49 -1.93 2.96
N ARG A 14 -30.09 -1.46 1.87
CA ARG A 14 -30.69 -2.34 0.87
C ARG A 14 -29.57 -2.67 -0.11
N ASP A 15 -29.37 -3.92 -0.48
CA ASP A 15 -28.45 -4.32 -1.55
C ASP A 15 -29.11 -5.39 -2.45
N ASP A 16 -28.38 -5.90 -3.45
CA ASP A 16 -28.88 -6.93 -4.37
C ASP A 16 -29.04 -8.31 -3.69
N TRP A 17 -28.59 -8.46 -2.43
CA TRP A 17 -28.64 -9.69 -1.64
C TRP A 17 -29.71 -9.66 -0.53
N GLY A 18 -30.33 -8.50 -0.26
CA GLY A 18 -31.45 -8.35 0.67
C GLY A 18 -31.44 -7.02 1.44
N PHE A 19 -31.95 -7.06 2.67
CA PHE A 19 -31.77 -5.98 3.65
C PHE A 19 -30.69 -6.41 4.64
N ALA A 20 -29.60 -5.66 4.74
CA ALA A 20 -28.70 -5.75 5.87
C ALA A 20 -29.20 -4.79 6.95
N ASP A 21 -29.80 -5.33 8.00
CA ASP A 21 -30.16 -4.57 9.19
C ASP A 21 -28.90 -4.43 10.05
N MET A 22 -28.29 -3.24 10.04
CA MET A 22 -27.14 -2.93 10.89
C MET A 22 -27.63 -2.65 12.32
N ALA A 23 -28.25 -3.65 12.94
CA ALA A 23 -28.88 -3.58 14.26
C ALA A 23 -27.94 -3.15 15.39
N LEU A 24 -26.62 -3.21 15.16
CA LEU A 24 -25.57 -2.78 16.10
C LEU A 24 -25.16 -1.31 15.94
N VAL A 25 -25.61 -0.63 14.89
CA VAL A 25 -25.31 0.78 14.66
C VAL A 25 -26.53 1.61 15.04
N ALA A 26 -26.66 1.90 16.33
CA ALA A 26 -27.72 2.76 16.84
C ALA A 26 -27.51 4.19 16.30
N VAL A 27 -28.54 4.85 15.81
CA VAL A 27 -28.42 6.22 15.29
C VAL A 27 -28.96 7.22 16.31
N ASN A 28 -28.19 8.26 16.63
CA ASN A 28 -28.65 9.32 17.52
C ASN A 28 -29.89 10.02 16.92
N ARG A 29 -31.02 9.99 17.65
CA ARG A 29 -32.31 10.52 17.17
C ARG A 29 -32.31 12.01 16.83
N ARG A 30 -31.42 12.82 17.43
CA ARG A 30 -31.33 14.28 17.18
C ARG A 30 -30.37 14.63 16.06
N THR A 31 -29.20 13.98 16.02
CA THR A 31 -28.13 14.35 15.08
C THR A 31 -28.09 13.46 13.84
N LYS A 32 -28.80 12.33 13.84
CA LYS A 32 -28.76 11.30 12.79
C LYS A 32 -27.37 10.70 12.57
N ILE A 33 -26.49 10.82 13.57
CA ILE A 33 -25.14 10.24 13.54
C ILE A 33 -25.18 8.82 14.12
N PRO A 34 -24.56 7.84 13.46
CA PRO A 34 -24.28 6.52 14.03
C PRO A 34 -23.50 6.58 15.36
N LEU A 35 -23.96 5.84 16.37
CA LEU A 35 -23.27 5.56 17.61
C LEU A 35 -22.19 4.53 17.33
N VAL A 36 -20.99 5.02 17.06
CA VAL A 36 -19.76 4.22 17.05
C VAL A 36 -18.90 4.64 18.24
N GLU A 37 -18.19 3.69 18.84
CA GLU A 37 -17.33 3.95 20.00
C GLU A 37 -15.97 4.54 19.60
N ARG A 38 -15.63 4.45 18.31
CA ARG A 38 -14.34 4.79 17.75
C ARG A 38 -14.46 5.23 16.29
N PRO A 39 -13.52 6.01 15.74
CA PRO A 39 -13.57 6.42 14.33
C PRO A 39 -13.38 5.22 13.41
N VAL A 40 -14.27 5.07 12.43
CA VAL A 40 -14.19 4.05 11.40
C VAL A 40 -14.06 4.73 10.04
N LEU A 41 -13.01 4.41 9.28
CA LEU A 41 -12.79 4.98 7.96
C LEU A 41 -12.46 3.93 6.90
N PHE A 42 -12.80 4.26 5.66
CA PHE A 42 -12.54 3.44 4.48
C PHE A 42 -11.78 4.25 3.44
N VAL A 43 -10.61 3.75 3.03
CA VAL A 43 -9.79 4.31 1.96
C VAL A 43 -9.93 3.40 0.73
N PRO A 44 -10.70 3.81 -0.31
CA PRO A 44 -10.90 3.00 -1.50
C PRO A 44 -9.65 2.93 -2.36
N ALA A 45 -9.58 1.92 -3.22
CA ALA A 45 -8.55 1.83 -4.24
C ALA A 45 -8.72 2.84 -5.37
N GLY A 46 -9.98 3.07 -5.76
CA GLY A 46 -10.37 3.94 -6.85
C GLY A 46 -9.87 5.38 -6.70
N GLN A 47 -9.48 5.97 -7.83
CA GLN A 47 -9.04 7.37 -7.96
C GLN A 47 -7.77 7.75 -7.18
N ARG A 48 -7.03 6.83 -6.56
CA ARG A 48 -5.82 7.20 -5.80
C ARG A 48 -4.67 7.78 -6.63
N ALA A 49 -4.61 7.51 -7.94
CA ALA A 49 -3.58 8.05 -8.83
C ALA A 49 -3.79 9.51 -9.27
N ASN A 50 -5.01 10.04 -9.16
CA ASN A 50 -5.39 11.28 -9.83
C ASN A 50 -5.62 12.42 -8.84
N VAL A 51 -5.18 13.62 -9.19
CA VAL A 51 -5.47 14.84 -8.45
C VAL A 51 -5.75 15.97 -9.43
N ASP A 52 -6.86 16.67 -9.21
CA ASP A 52 -7.25 17.77 -10.08
C ASP A 52 -6.59 19.09 -9.65
N SER A 53 -6.37 19.96 -10.63
CA SER A 53 -6.01 21.35 -10.39
C SER A 53 -7.22 22.09 -9.81
N ILE A 54 -7.01 22.92 -8.79
CA ILE A 54 -8.08 23.75 -8.22
C ILE A 54 -7.68 25.21 -8.30
N GLY A 55 -8.43 25.96 -9.10
CA GLY A 55 -8.31 27.42 -9.17
C GLY A 55 -8.89 28.10 -7.92
N PRO A 56 -8.53 29.38 -7.65
CA PRO A 56 -8.95 30.08 -6.43
C PRO A 56 -10.46 30.28 -6.31
N ALA A 57 -11.20 30.25 -7.43
CA ALA A 57 -12.65 30.40 -7.45
C ALA A 57 -13.42 29.14 -7.00
N ALA A 58 -12.77 27.97 -6.99
CA ALA A 58 -13.38 26.70 -6.58
C ALA A 58 -13.15 26.38 -5.09
N LEU A 59 -12.53 27.30 -4.35
CA LEU A 59 -12.23 27.13 -2.94
C LEU A 59 -13.50 27.04 -2.10
N GLN A 60 -13.62 25.97 -1.30
CA GLN A 60 -14.70 25.79 -0.34
C GLN A 60 -14.17 25.84 1.09
N LEU A 61 -14.99 26.34 2.02
CA LEU A 61 -14.67 26.28 3.44
C LEU A 61 -14.77 24.83 3.93
N VAL A 62 -13.92 24.46 4.89
CA VAL A 62 -14.00 23.14 5.55
C VAL A 62 -15.37 23.04 6.23
N GLY A 63 -16.12 21.98 5.92
CA GLY A 63 -17.39 21.67 6.57
C GLY A 63 -17.22 21.45 8.07
N ASP A 64 -18.31 21.48 8.83
CA ASP A 64 -18.24 21.20 10.27
C ASP A 64 -17.73 19.76 10.53
N PRO A 65 -17.04 19.51 11.67
CA PRO A 65 -16.47 18.19 11.96
C PRO A 65 -17.48 17.04 11.93
N THR A 66 -18.74 17.32 12.28
CA THR A 66 -19.80 16.31 12.26
C THR A 66 -20.14 15.89 10.84
N THR A 67 -20.23 16.85 9.91
CA THR A 67 -20.42 16.56 8.48
C THR A 67 -19.26 15.78 7.89
N VAL A 68 -18.01 16.14 8.23
CA VAL A 68 -16.81 15.41 7.76
C VAL A 68 -16.86 13.96 8.26
N PHE A 69 -17.09 13.75 9.56
CA PHE A 69 -17.21 12.42 10.15
C PHE A 69 -18.34 11.58 9.53
N ALA A 70 -19.54 12.15 9.41
CA ALA A 70 -20.68 11.48 8.79
C ALA A 70 -20.38 11.09 7.34
N SER A 71 -19.71 11.96 6.57
CA SER A 71 -19.31 11.66 5.20
C SER A 71 -18.34 10.48 5.11
N THR A 72 -17.34 10.40 5.99
CA THR A 72 -16.39 9.28 6.05
C THR A 72 -17.12 7.97 6.34
N LEU A 73 -18.04 8.00 7.30
CA LEU A 73 -18.80 6.81 7.66
C LEU A 73 -19.75 6.38 6.54
N LEU A 74 -20.42 7.32 5.88
CA LEU A 74 -21.26 7.02 4.71
C LEU A 74 -20.44 6.43 3.56
N ARG A 75 -19.21 6.92 3.31
CA ARG A 75 -18.30 6.33 2.30
C ARG A 75 -17.99 4.85 2.55
N LEU A 76 -17.83 4.44 3.82
CA LEU A 76 -17.67 3.02 4.17
C LEU A 76 -18.92 2.21 3.79
N LEU A 77 -20.12 2.75 4.06
CA LEU A 77 -21.38 2.10 3.75
C LEU A 77 -21.62 2.00 2.24
N ASP A 78 -21.25 3.05 1.51
CA ASP A 78 -21.28 3.08 0.05
C ASP A 78 -20.32 2.06 -0.55
N ALA A 79 -19.11 1.91 0.03
CA ALA A 79 -18.15 0.89 -0.35
C ALA A 79 -18.70 -0.53 -0.20
N ILE A 80 -19.31 -0.82 0.96
CA ILE A 80 -19.98 -2.10 1.23
C ILE A 80 -21.10 -2.35 0.21
N SER A 81 -21.82 -1.29 -0.17
CA SER A 81 -22.92 -1.32 -1.13
C SER A 81 -22.47 -1.26 -2.61
N ARG A 82 -21.16 -1.35 -2.88
CA ARG A 82 -20.54 -1.23 -4.21
C ARG A 82 -20.96 0.02 -4.99
N GLN A 83 -21.22 1.11 -4.28
CA GLN A 83 -21.52 2.40 -4.90
C GLN A 83 -20.22 3.14 -5.25
N PRO A 84 -20.24 4.00 -6.29
CA PRO A 84 -19.10 4.86 -6.59
C PRO A 84 -18.85 5.80 -5.41
N ILE A 85 -17.61 5.81 -4.91
CA ILE A 85 -17.18 6.66 -3.80
C ILE A 85 -16.55 7.91 -4.40
N ASP A 86 -17.12 9.07 -4.09
CA ASP A 86 -16.51 10.35 -4.42
C ASP A 86 -15.57 10.77 -3.28
N LEU A 87 -14.28 10.89 -3.58
CA LEU A 87 -13.29 11.31 -2.61
C LEU A 87 -13.05 12.81 -2.75
N THR A 88 -12.99 13.50 -1.60
CA THR A 88 -12.47 14.87 -1.58
C THR A 88 -11.09 14.87 -2.22
N THR A 89 -10.93 15.67 -3.27
CA THR A 89 -9.64 15.77 -3.95
C THR A 89 -8.59 16.34 -3.00
N VAL A 90 -7.36 15.83 -3.10
CA VAL A 90 -6.22 16.30 -2.27
C VAL A 90 -6.06 17.81 -2.36
N SER A 91 -6.21 18.35 -3.57
CA SER A 91 -6.17 19.77 -3.82
C SER A 91 -7.23 20.51 -3.01
N MET A 92 -8.48 20.03 -2.97
CA MET A 92 -9.57 20.69 -2.25
C MET A 92 -9.34 20.63 -0.75
N TRP A 93 -8.82 19.49 -0.29
CA TRP A 93 -8.50 19.28 1.10
C TRP A 93 -7.46 20.27 1.60
N PHE A 94 -6.32 20.41 0.90
CA PHE A 94 -5.30 21.40 1.25
C PHE A 94 -5.85 22.83 1.12
N ALA A 95 -6.52 23.12 0.02
CA ALA A 95 -6.99 24.45 -0.31
C ALA A 95 -8.00 25.02 0.71
N SER A 96 -8.96 24.19 1.13
CA SER A 96 -9.93 24.54 2.18
C SER A 96 -9.25 24.84 3.53
N ARG A 97 -8.11 24.21 3.83
CA ARG A 97 -7.35 24.39 5.09
C ARG A 97 -6.36 25.55 5.02
N LEU A 98 -5.87 25.89 3.82
CA LEU A 98 -5.06 27.08 3.53
C LEU A 98 -5.86 28.38 3.67
N LEU A 99 -7.12 28.38 3.24
CA LEU A 99 -8.00 29.55 3.33
C LEU A 99 -8.23 30.05 4.76
N VAL A 100 -8.22 29.15 5.73
CA VAL A 100 -8.45 29.47 7.14
C VAL A 100 -7.21 30.14 7.76
N ASN A 101 -6.03 30.02 7.15
CA ASN A 101 -4.79 30.60 7.67
C ASN A 101 -3.73 30.84 6.58
N PRO A 102 -3.69 32.02 5.94
CA PRO A 102 -2.76 32.30 4.84
C PRO A 102 -1.27 32.36 5.24
N GLU A 103 -0.93 32.37 6.53
CA GLU A 103 0.46 32.48 7.03
C GLU A 103 0.85 31.41 8.09
N PHE A 104 0.03 30.39 8.33
CA PHE A 104 0.26 29.29 9.31
C PHE A 104 1.18 29.59 10.50
N VAL A 105 0.84 30.62 11.28
CA VAL A 105 1.35 30.79 12.64
C VAL A 105 0.91 29.59 13.49
N VAL A 106 1.86 28.92 14.12
CA VAL A 106 1.62 27.86 15.12
C VAL A 106 0.72 28.44 16.23
N GLY A 107 -0.57 28.08 16.26
CA GLY A 107 -1.48 28.54 17.32
C GLY A 107 -2.99 28.57 17.02
N THR A 108 -3.43 28.52 15.76
CA THR A 108 -4.86 28.31 15.40
C THR A 108 -5.15 26.81 15.34
N ARG A 109 -5.74 26.29 16.43
CA ARG A 109 -5.42 24.96 16.99
C ARG A 109 -5.75 23.69 16.18
N GLN A 110 -6.59 23.71 15.14
CA GLN A 110 -7.06 22.46 14.51
C GLN A 110 -6.75 22.35 13.00
N SER A 111 -7.09 23.32 12.16
CA SER A 111 -6.89 23.15 10.71
C SER A 111 -5.41 23.22 10.29
N SER A 112 -4.59 23.99 11.01
CA SER A 112 -3.14 24.02 10.76
C SER A 112 -2.42 22.78 11.30
N SER A 113 -2.98 22.09 12.30
CA SER A 113 -2.38 20.88 12.84
C SER A 113 -2.61 19.68 11.91
N GLU A 114 -3.75 19.59 11.21
CA GLU A 114 -3.99 18.55 10.20
C GLU A 114 -2.96 18.58 9.06
N VAL A 115 -2.77 19.74 8.43
CA VAL A 115 -1.82 19.90 7.31
C VAL A 115 -0.39 19.66 7.79
N SER A 116 -0.03 20.19 8.97
CA SER A 116 1.29 19.97 9.55
C SER A 116 1.53 18.51 9.92
N ALA A 117 0.52 17.81 10.45
CA ALA A 117 0.59 16.39 10.77
C ALA A 117 0.78 15.55 9.51
N LEU A 118 0.00 15.82 8.45
CA LEU A 118 0.14 15.13 7.16
C LEU A 118 1.54 15.32 6.57
N LEU A 119 2.04 16.56 6.52
CA LEU A 119 3.38 16.83 5.98
C LEU A 119 4.48 16.22 6.86
N GLY A 120 4.29 16.25 8.18
CA GLY A 120 5.17 15.56 9.12
C GLY A 120 5.22 14.05 8.88
N LEU A 121 4.08 13.41 8.61
CA LEU A 121 4.01 12.00 8.25
C LEU A 121 4.72 11.70 6.93
N LEU A 122 4.55 12.56 5.91
CA LEU A 122 5.24 12.40 4.62
C LEU A 122 6.77 12.47 4.79
N VAL A 123 7.27 13.46 5.54
CA VAL A 123 8.70 13.58 5.88
C VAL A 123 9.19 12.37 6.68
N ALA A 124 8.38 11.87 7.63
CA ALA A 124 8.74 10.71 8.45
C ALA A 124 8.74 9.40 7.64
N PHE A 125 7.91 9.31 6.61
CA PHE A 125 7.82 8.15 5.72
C PHE A 125 9.01 8.09 4.77
N ASP A 126 9.29 9.18 4.05
CA ASP A 126 10.39 9.25 3.09
C ASP A 126 11.00 10.65 3.06
N ARG A 127 11.99 10.86 3.93
CA ARG A 127 12.69 12.15 4.06
C ARG A 127 13.35 12.59 2.75
N ASP A 128 13.87 11.67 1.95
CA ASP A 128 14.59 12.01 0.73
C ASP A 128 13.66 12.62 -0.31
N HIS A 129 12.42 12.12 -0.38
CA HIS A 129 11.43 12.55 -1.35
C HIS A 129 10.52 13.68 -0.86
N PHE A 130 10.41 13.90 0.46
CA PHE A 130 9.53 14.90 1.07
C PHE A 130 10.25 15.95 1.94
N ASN A 131 11.58 16.06 1.87
CA ASN A 131 12.38 17.02 2.64
C ASN A 131 11.83 18.47 2.60
N ASP A 132 11.35 18.93 1.44
CA ASP A 132 10.87 20.30 1.28
C ASP A 132 9.39 20.47 1.67
N ALA A 133 8.72 19.40 2.12
CA ALA A 133 7.35 19.46 2.62
C ALA A 133 7.24 20.24 3.93
N VAL A 134 8.30 20.21 4.77
CA VAL A 134 8.41 21.01 6.00
C VAL A 134 9.84 21.54 6.10
N GLN A 135 10.01 22.86 6.05
CA GLN A 135 11.30 23.53 6.14
C GLN A 135 11.39 24.33 7.44
N MET A 136 12.48 24.19 8.19
CA MET A 136 12.71 24.98 9.40
C MET A 136 13.31 26.34 9.03
N MET A 137 12.67 27.42 9.47
CA MET A 137 13.14 28.80 9.29
C MET A 137 13.26 29.50 10.64
N GLU A 138 13.93 30.66 10.68
CA GLU A 138 14.10 31.47 11.91
C GLU A 138 12.76 31.88 12.56
N GLY A 139 11.65 31.84 11.80
CA GLY A 139 10.28 32.11 12.29
C GLY A 139 9.41 30.87 12.56
N GLY A 140 9.95 29.65 12.48
CA GLY A 140 9.21 28.39 12.66
C GLY A 140 9.16 27.51 11.41
N PRO A 141 8.43 26.38 11.46
CA PRO A 141 8.30 25.48 10.31
C PRO A 141 7.45 26.12 9.20
N LYS A 142 8.05 26.30 8.03
CA LYS A 142 7.34 26.65 6.80
C LYS A 142 6.88 25.38 6.09
N LEU A 143 5.61 25.32 5.75
CA LEU A 143 5.03 24.22 4.99
C LEU A 143 5.32 24.40 3.50
N GLY A 144 5.64 23.31 2.82
CA GLY A 144 5.92 23.26 1.39
C GLY A 144 4.67 23.37 0.51
N ILE A 145 3.60 24.03 0.97
CA ILE A 145 2.34 24.16 0.24
C ILE A 145 1.95 25.63 0.16
N ALA A 146 1.65 26.10 -1.05
CA ALA A 146 1.30 27.50 -1.28
C ALA A 146 0.43 27.65 -2.52
N TYR A 147 -0.35 28.74 -2.59
CA TYR A 147 -0.96 29.17 -3.83
C TYR A 147 -0.01 30.09 -4.58
N GLN A 148 0.31 29.75 -5.83
CA GLN A 148 1.15 30.55 -6.72
C GLN A 148 0.54 30.57 -8.11
N ASP A 149 0.43 31.74 -8.73
CA ASP A 149 -0.10 31.92 -10.09
C ASP A 149 -1.48 31.27 -10.32
N GLY A 150 -2.33 31.26 -9.28
CA GLY A 150 -3.67 30.67 -9.32
C GLY A 150 -3.69 29.14 -9.25
N GLN A 151 -2.56 28.49 -8.98
CA GLN A 151 -2.46 27.04 -8.81
C GLN A 151 -2.00 26.69 -7.40
N LEU A 152 -2.48 25.54 -6.90
CA LEU A 152 -1.97 24.97 -5.66
C LEU A 152 -0.64 24.29 -5.93
N MET A 153 0.39 24.77 -5.26
CA MET A 153 1.75 24.26 -5.33
C MET A 153 2.01 23.33 -4.15
N PHE A 154 2.63 22.20 -4.43
CA PHE A 154 3.16 21.23 -3.47
C PHE A 154 4.67 21.06 -3.73
N MET A 155 5.49 21.39 -2.74
CA MET A 155 6.96 21.41 -2.81
C MET A 155 7.49 22.14 -4.05
N GLY A 156 6.91 23.31 -4.35
CA GLY A 156 7.32 24.16 -5.48
C GLY A 156 6.85 23.66 -6.86
N ARG A 157 5.99 22.65 -6.94
CA ARG A 157 5.41 22.13 -8.19
C ARG A 157 3.88 22.18 -8.15
N PRO A 158 3.20 22.40 -9.29
CA PRO A 158 1.75 22.28 -9.34
C PRO A 158 1.30 20.89 -8.87
N ILE A 159 0.30 20.83 -7.99
CA ILE A 159 -0.14 19.58 -7.35
C ILE A 159 -0.68 18.56 -8.36
N ASP A 160 -1.28 19.03 -9.45
CA ASP A 160 -1.77 18.27 -10.60
C ASP A 160 -0.65 17.66 -11.46
N ARG A 161 0.61 18.02 -11.20
CA ARG A 161 1.81 17.46 -11.85
C ARG A 161 2.58 16.50 -10.96
N LEU A 162 2.05 16.14 -9.79
CA LEU A 162 2.66 15.11 -8.95
C LEU A 162 2.55 13.74 -9.62
N ALA A 163 3.56 12.89 -9.42
CA ALA A 163 3.51 11.51 -9.87
C ALA A 163 2.38 10.75 -9.14
N SER A 164 1.72 9.82 -9.84
CA SER A 164 0.57 9.08 -9.30
C SER A 164 0.85 8.39 -7.97
N GLY A 165 2.05 7.83 -7.78
CA GLY A 165 2.44 7.22 -6.50
C GLY A 165 2.53 8.22 -5.35
N TYR A 166 2.94 9.46 -5.59
CA TYR A 166 2.94 10.52 -4.57
C TYR A 166 1.51 10.86 -4.18
N VAL A 167 0.64 11.03 -5.18
CA VAL A 167 -0.78 11.33 -4.96
C VAL A 167 -1.45 10.22 -4.15
N ALA A 168 -1.17 8.95 -4.48
CA ALA A 168 -1.73 7.81 -3.77
C ALA A 168 -1.33 7.79 -2.29
N LEU A 169 -0.04 8.01 -1.98
CA LEU A 169 0.45 8.10 -0.61
C LEU A 169 -0.19 9.28 0.15
N ILE A 170 -0.21 10.46 -0.47
CA ILE A 170 -0.81 11.67 0.13
C ILE A 170 -2.27 11.41 0.43
N LYS A 171 -3.04 10.79 -0.49
CA LYS A 171 -4.45 10.48 -0.29
C LYS A 171 -4.70 9.54 0.88
N ILE A 172 -3.91 8.46 1.00
CA ILE A 172 -4.06 7.51 2.12
C ILE A 172 -3.85 8.24 3.44
N LEU A 173 -2.75 8.99 3.58
CA LEU A 173 -2.43 9.69 4.82
C LEU A 173 -3.40 10.84 5.11
N GLN A 174 -3.82 11.58 4.08
CA GLN A 174 -4.78 12.66 4.17
C GLN A 174 -6.15 12.15 4.67
N GLU A 175 -6.64 11.03 4.13
CA GLU A 175 -7.93 10.47 4.53
C GLU A 175 -7.92 9.99 5.98
N ILE A 176 -6.81 9.38 6.42
CA ILE A 176 -6.60 8.97 7.82
C ILE A 176 -6.63 10.21 8.73
N ILE A 177 -5.81 11.23 8.43
CA ILE A 177 -5.72 12.45 9.24
C ILE A 177 -7.04 13.20 9.28
N ALA A 178 -7.71 13.39 8.13
CA ALA A 178 -8.96 14.11 8.05
C ALA A 178 -10.07 13.44 8.87
N SER A 179 -10.14 12.12 8.80
CA SER A 179 -11.17 11.33 9.49
C SER A 179 -10.95 11.33 11.01
N ILE A 180 -9.71 11.13 11.45
CA ILE A 180 -9.37 11.19 12.87
C ILE A 180 -9.55 12.61 13.41
N ALA A 181 -9.12 13.64 12.68
CA ALA A 181 -9.27 15.03 13.11
C ALA A 181 -10.74 15.42 13.28
N ALA A 182 -11.61 15.01 12.35
CA ALA A 182 -13.05 15.22 12.47
C ALA A 182 -13.62 14.57 13.74
N TRP A 183 -13.20 13.34 14.04
CA TRP A 183 -13.62 12.62 15.23
C TRP A 183 -13.11 13.24 16.54
N GLU A 184 -11.81 13.54 16.62
CA GLU A 184 -11.20 14.13 17.81
C GLU A 184 -11.74 15.55 18.08
N ALA A 185 -12.06 16.32 17.03
CA ALA A 185 -12.70 17.62 17.16
C ALA A 185 -14.09 17.53 17.81
N MET A 186 -14.87 16.47 17.54
CA MET A 186 -16.16 16.24 18.21
C MET A 186 -16.00 15.86 19.70
N ARG A 187 -14.81 15.43 20.11
CA ARG A 187 -14.47 15.02 21.48
C ARG A 187 -13.61 16.04 22.23
N GLU A 188 -13.37 17.20 21.64
CA GLU A 188 -12.48 18.25 22.16
C GLU A 188 -11.05 17.74 22.49
N SER A 189 -10.60 16.71 21.77
CA SER A 189 -9.27 16.11 21.88
C SER A 189 -8.39 16.55 20.70
N VAL A 190 -7.07 16.47 20.88
CA VAL A 190 -6.08 17.03 19.93
C VAL A 190 -5.06 15.97 19.48
N ASP A 191 -5.08 14.77 20.05
CA ASP A 191 -4.09 13.73 19.73
C ASP A 191 -4.53 12.86 18.56
N LEU A 192 -4.12 13.25 17.36
CA LEU A 192 -4.47 12.56 16.12
C LEU A 192 -3.77 11.21 15.96
N LEU A 193 -2.57 11.04 16.52
CA LEU A 193 -1.75 9.85 16.26
C LEU A 193 -2.06 8.71 17.25
N ASN A 194 -2.58 9.02 18.44
CA ASN A 194 -2.97 8.03 19.44
C ASN A 194 -4.46 7.67 19.43
N SER A 195 -5.24 8.11 18.44
CA SER A 195 -6.65 7.76 18.31
C SER A 195 -6.84 6.25 18.06
N ASP A 196 -7.79 5.63 18.77
CA ASP A 196 -8.18 4.22 18.58
C ASP A 196 -9.06 4.09 17.32
N ALA A 197 -8.46 4.14 16.14
CA ALA A 197 -9.20 4.10 14.88
C ALA A 197 -9.34 2.68 14.30
N LEU A 198 -10.46 2.38 13.65
CA LEU A 198 -10.59 1.21 12.76
C LEU A 198 -10.48 1.68 11.30
N ILE A 199 -9.43 1.24 10.62
CA ILE A 199 -9.03 1.77 9.32
C ILE A 199 -9.05 0.65 8.28
N PHE A 200 -9.95 0.77 7.31
CA PHE A 200 -10.00 -0.12 6.15
C PHE A 200 -9.28 0.53 4.97
N ILE A 201 -8.32 -0.17 4.36
CA ILE A 201 -7.61 0.32 3.17
C ILE A 201 -7.70 -0.75 2.09
N ASP A 202 -8.40 -0.43 1.01
CA ASP A 202 -8.50 -1.30 -0.14
C ASP A 202 -7.26 -1.13 -1.05
N GLU A 203 -6.74 -2.24 -1.57
CA GLU A 203 -5.53 -2.37 -2.40
C GLU A 203 -4.39 -1.46 -1.94
N ILE A 204 -3.92 -1.55 -0.69
CA ILE A 204 -2.96 -0.60 -0.11
C ILE A 204 -1.71 -0.32 -1.00
N ASP A 205 -1.34 -1.24 -1.87
CA ASP A 205 -0.27 -1.12 -2.87
C ASP A 205 -0.57 -0.31 -4.14
N ALA A 206 -1.85 -0.02 -4.44
CA ALA A 206 -2.25 0.54 -5.73
C ALA A 206 -1.51 1.86 -6.03
N HIS A 207 -0.89 1.92 -7.22
CA HIS A 207 -0.09 3.03 -7.73
C HIS A 207 1.19 3.36 -6.93
N LEU A 208 1.48 2.67 -5.83
CA LEU A 208 2.69 2.90 -5.05
C LEU A 208 3.89 2.23 -5.71
N HIS A 209 5.04 2.90 -5.62
CA HIS A 209 6.32 2.31 -5.99
C HIS A 209 6.64 1.12 -5.06
N PRO A 210 7.27 0.02 -5.54
CA PRO A 210 7.58 -1.16 -4.72
C PRO A 210 8.25 -0.85 -3.38
N ARG A 211 9.23 0.07 -3.36
CA ARG A 211 9.88 0.56 -2.12
C ARG A 211 8.88 1.11 -1.10
N TRP A 212 7.81 1.76 -1.55
CA TRP A 212 6.80 2.32 -0.66
C TRP A 212 5.77 1.27 -0.24
N GLN A 213 5.47 0.28 -1.10
CA GLN A 213 4.61 -0.86 -0.75
C GLN A 213 5.15 -1.60 0.49
N THR A 214 6.45 -1.92 0.51
CA THR A 214 7.10 -2.63 1.64
C THR A 214 7.15 -1.81 2.92
N ASN A 215 7.18 -0.48 2.81
CA ASN A 215 7.41 0.40 3.97
C ASN A 215 6.12 0.99 4.55
N LEU A 216 5.04 1.09 3.77
CA LEU A 216 3.83 1.80 4.18
C LEU A 216 3.11 1.12 5.35
N LEU A 217 2.88 -0.19 5.28
CA LEU A 217 2.16 -0.89 6.35
C LEU A 217 2.93 -0.87 7.69
N PRO A 218 4.24 -1.19 7.75
CA PRO A 218 5.03 -1.03 8.97
C PRO A 218 5.05 0.41 9.50
N PHE A 219 5.11 1.39 8.58
CA PHE A 219 5.06 2.80 8.95
C PHE A 219 3.73 3.18 9.61
N LEU A 220 2.60 2.79 9.02
CA LEU A 220 1.27 3.06 9.56
C LEU A 220 1.10 2.45 10.97
N LYS A 221 1.49 1.19 11.16
CA LYS A 221 1.48 0.51 12.49
C LYS A 221 2.28 1.29 13.53
N LYS A 222 3.42 1.86 13.12
CA LYS A 222 4.29 2.63 14.02
C LYS A 222 3.71 4.01 14.37
N GLN A 223 3.13 4.71 13.40
CA GLN A 223 2.62 6.07 13.60
C GLN A 223 1.26 6.10 14.29
N PHE A 224 0.46 5.05 14.12
CA PHE A 224 -0.89 4.93 14.69
C PHE A 224 -0.98 3.66 15.55
N PRO A 225 -0.30 3.61 16.71
CA PRO A 225 -0.15 2.37 17.51
C PRO A 225 -1.47 1.84 18.09
N ASN A 226 -2.48 2.71 18.25
CA ASN A 226 -3.80 2.33 18.76
C ASN A 226 -4.80 2.03 17.64
N ALA A 227 -4.44 2.25 16.38
CA ALA A 227 -5.32 2.00 15.26
C ALA A 227 -5.25 0.53 14.82
N THR A 228 -6.42 -0.04 14.50
CA THR A 228 -6.53 -1.35 13.87
C THR A 228 -6.67 -1.17 12.36
N PHE A 229 -5.71 -1.72 11.60
CA PHE A 229 -5.72 -1.68 10.14
C PHE A 229 -6.27 -3.00 9.57
N VAL A 230 -7.23 -2.89 8.66
CA VAL A 230 -7.71 -3.99 7.83
C VAL A 230 -7.40 -3.61 6.39
N VAL A 231 -6.42 -4.29 5.78
CA VAL A 231 -5.92 -3.94 4.46
C VAL A 231 -6.13 -5.08 3.47
N THR A 232 -6.45 -4.75 2.23
CA THR A 232 -6.43 -5.70 1.11
C THR A 232 -5.23 -5.38 0.22
N THR A 233 -4.67 -6.39 -0.42
CA THR A 233 -3.52 -6.22 -1.32
C THR A 233 -3.46 -7.35 -2.33
N HIS A 234 -2.99 -7.04 -3.53
CA HIS A 234 -2.55 -8.02 -4.53
C HIS A 234 -1.02 -8.07 -4.65
N SER A 235 -0.30 -7.37 -3.78
CA SER A 235 1.16 -7.29 -3.82
C SER A 235 1.80 -8.37 -2.95
N PRO A 236 2.61 -9.27 -3.53
CA PRO A 236 3.37 -10.25 -2.76
C PRO A 236 4.43 -9.59 -1.87
N LEU A 237 4.86 -8.36 -2.20
CA LEU A 237 5.79 -7.60 -1.38
C LEU A 237 5.16 -7.23 -0.03
N ILE A 238 3.89 -6.81 -0.04
CA ILE A 238 3.18 -6.45 1.19
C ILE A 238 2.88 -7.69 2.03
N VAL A 239 2.41 -8.77 1.39
CA VAL A 239 2.13 -10.03 2.10
C VAL A 239 3.38 -10.54 2.81
N ARG A 240 4.55 -10.49 2.14
CA ARG A 240 5.83 -10.87 2.74
C ARG A 240 6.18 -10.05 3.98
N ASP A 241 5.83 -8.78 4.06
CA ASP A 241 6.18 -7.91 5.18
C ASP A 241 5.20 -8.00 6.37
N THR A 242 4.21 -8.89 6.31
CA THR A 242 3.24 -9.12 7.40
C THR A 242 3.81 -9.97 8.54
N GLU A 243 3.41 -9.68 9.79
CA GLU A 243 3.82 -10.49 10.94
C GLU A 243 3.03 -11.81 11.01
N PRO A 244 3.52 -12.84 11.75
CA PRO A 244 2.83 -14.11 11.89
C PRO A 244 1.35 -13.94 12.31
N GLY A 245 0.43 -14.35 11.45
CA GLY A 245 -1.01 -14.27 11.70
C GLY A 245 -1.73 -13.01 11.27
N GLU A 246 -1.04 -12.07 10.64
CA GLU A 246 -1.66 -10.87 10.07
C GLU A 246 -2.19 -11.12 8.65
N ALA A 247 -1.66 -12.12 7.94
CA ALA A 247 -2.03 -12.41 6.55
C ALA A 247 -3.10 -13.51 6.40
N TYR A 248 -4.14 -13.16 5.64
CA TYR A 248 -5.24 -14.05 5.25
C TYR A 248 -5.45 -13.97 3.74
N GLU A 249 -5.54 -15.12 3.10
CA GLU A 249 -5.99 -15.26 1.73
C GLU A 249 -7.52 -15.32 1.71
N LEU A 250 -8.14 -14.61 0.76
CA LEU A 250 -9.55 -14.73 0.46
C LEU A 250 -9.75 -15.81 -0.62
N VAL A 251 -10.48 -16.87 -0.28
CA VAL A 251 -10.74 -18.01 -1.17
C VAL A 251 -12.21 -18.02 -1.57
N ARG A 252 -12.49 -18.10 -2.87
CA ARG A 252 -13.85 -18.21 -3.38
C ARG A 252 -14.26 -19.68 -3.48
N ASP A 253 -15.26 -20.07 -2.70
CA ASP A 253 -15.87 -21.40 -2.72
C ASP A 253 -17.32 -21.28 -3.22
N GLY A 254 -17.52 -21.47 -4.53
CA GLY A 254 -18.79 -21.24 -5.19
C GLY A 254 -19.25 -19.79 -5.08
N GLU A 255 -20.38 -19.55 -4.41
CA GLU A 255 -20.91 -18.21 -4.11
C GLU A 255 -20.41 -17.62 -2.80
N ARG A 256 -19.64 -18.38 -2.00
CA ARG A 256 -19.12 -17.93 -0.71
C ARG A 256 -17.67 -17.49 -0.84
N VAL A 257 -17.27 -16.53 0.00
CA VAL A 257 -15.87 -16.18 0.22
C VAL A 257 -15.50 -16.64 1.61
N THR A 258 -14.48 -17.49 1.70
CA THR A 258 -13.89 -17.96 2.95
C THR A 258 -12.48 -17.38 3.09
N THR A 259 -11.88 -17.52 4.26
CA THR A 259 -10.53 -17.04 4.52
C THR A 259 -9.61 -18.19 4.90
N ARG A 260 -8.37 -18.16 4.39
CA ARG A 260 -7.29 -19.08 4.76
C ARG A 260 -6.15 -18.29 5.36
N ARG A 261 -5.74 -18.61 6.58
CA ARG A 261 -4.59 -17.97 7.23
C ARG A 261 -3.29 -18.44 6.59
N LEU A 262 -2.40 -17.51 6.22
CA LEU A 262 -1.14 -17.79 5.52
C LEU A 262 0.05 -18.09 6.46
N GLY A 263 -0.16 -18.20 7.77
CA GLY A 263 0.95 -18.48 8.70
C GLY A 263 1.86 -17.25 8.90
N SER A 264 3.15 -17.36 8.54
CA SER A 264 4.16 -16.30 8.68
C SER A 264 4.89 -16.05 7.36
N PRO A 265 4.30 -15.30 6.41
CA PRO A 265 4.91 -15.03 5.10
C PRO A 265 6.27 -14.32 5.18
N ARG A 266 6.55 -13.61 6.28
CA ARG A 266 7.85 -12.96 6.51
C ARG A 266 9.02 -13.94 6.62
N ASP A 267 8.75 -15.15 7.08
CA ASP A 267 9.76 -16.21 7.24
C ASP A 267 9.92 -17.07 5.98
N TRP A 268 9.14 -16.81 4.94
CA TRP A 268 9.14 -17.57 3.69
C TRP A 268 10.17 -17.03 2.70
N PHE A 269 10.64 -17.89 1.79
CA PHE A 269 11.31 -17.39 0.60
C PHE A 269 10.29 -16.66 -0.28
N PHE A 270 10.75 -15.69 -1.07
CA PHE A 270 9.84 -14.93 -1.95
C PHE A 270 9.16 -15.85 -2.98
N SER A 271 9.84 -16.89 -3.44
CA SER A 271 9.24 -17.93 -4.29
C SER A 271 8.05 -18.60 -3.63
N ASP A 272 8.16 -18.89 -2.33
CA ASP A 272 7.13 -19.60 -1.58
C ASP A 272 5.93 -18.67 -1.33
N VAL A 273 6.17 -17.36 -1.14
CA VAL A 273 5.08 -16.37 -1.10
C VAL A 273 4.31 -16.39 -2.43
N LEU A 274 5.02 -16.39 -3.55
CA LEU A 274 4.40 -16.42 -4.88
C LEU A 274 3.63 -17.73 -5.13
N SER A 275 4.19 -18.88 -4.80
CA SER A 275 3.52 -20.18 -4.99
C SER A 275 2.36 -20.37 -4.01
N ASP A 276 2.59 -20.17 -2.72
CA ASP A 276 1.67 -20.64 -1.67
C ASP A 276 0.58 -19.62 -1.34
N ALA A 277 0.85 -18.33 -1.51
CA ALA A 277 -0.14 -17.27 -1.26
C ALA A 277 -0.80 -16.75 -2.55
N PHE A 278 -0.08 -16.77 -3.68
CA PHE A 278 -0.58 -16.22 -4.95
C PHE A 278 -0.81 -17.28 -6.04
N HIS A 279 -0.56 -18.56 -5.76
CA HIS A 279 -0.74 -19.68 -6.69
C HIS A 279 -0.01 -19.46 -8.02
N VAL A 280 1.16 -18.83 -7.96
CA VAL A 280 2.02 -18.63 -9.12
C VAL A 280 2.88 -19.87 -9.31
N ASP A 281 2.67 -20.57 -10.42
CA ASP A 281 3.51 -21.67 -10.84
C ASP A 281 4.89 -21.16 -11.26
N LEU A 282 5.85 -21.23 -10.34
CA LEU A 282 7.23 -20.87 -10.64
C LEU A 282 7.94 -22.07 -11.29
N PRO A 283 8.49 -21.90 -12.50
CA PRO A 283 9.32 -22.94 -13.11
C PRO A 283 10.53 -23.21 -12.22
N ALA A 284 10.93 -24.47 -12.11
CA ALA A 284 12.16 -24.82 -11.40
C ALA A 284 13.34 -24.09 -12.07
N PRO A 285 14.28 -23.53 -11.30
CA PRO A 285 15.42 -22.80 -11.86
C PRO A 285 16.12 -23.63 -12.96
N GLY A 286 16.09 -23.14 -14.20
CA GLY A 286 16.74 -23.80 -15.34
C GLY A 286 15.87 -24.75 -16.17
N THR A 287 14.54 -24.77 -16.00
CA THR A 287 13.60 -25.45 -16.91
C THR A 287 13.22 -24.58 -18.12
N ASP A 288 14.19 -23.91 -18.72
CA ASP A 288 14.01 -23.07 -19.93
C ASP A 288 13.89 -23.93 -21.21
N GLY A 289 13.61 -25.23 -21.07
CA GLY A 289 13.63 -26.22 -22.14
C GLY A 289 12.25 -26.82 -22.35
N THR A 290 11.74 -26.74 -23.58
CA THR A 290 10.62 -27.51 -24.08
C THR A 290 10.88 -29.02 -23.88
N GLY A 291 10.32 -29.63 -22.83
CA GLY A 291 9.97 -31.06 -22.70
C GLY A 291 11.02 -32.17 -22.88
N GLU A 292 12.17 -31.95 -23.51
CA GLU A 292 13.10 -33.01 -23.95
C GLU A 292 14.49 -32.92 -23.33
N GLN A 293 14.84 -31.80 -22.69
CA GLN A 293 16.18 -31.62 -22.10
C GLN A 293 16.12 -31.45 -20.57
N PRO A 294 17.04 -32.08 -19.82
CA PRO A 294 17.09 -31.95 -18.37
C PRO A 294 17.32 -30.49 -17.93
N PRO A 295 16.85 -30.13 -16.73
CA PRO A 295 17.06 -28.79 -16.15
C PRO A 295 18.53 -28.37 -16.17
N LEU A 296 18.78 -27.08 -16.42
CA LEU A 296 20.14 -26.54 -16.47
C LEU A 296 20.91 -26.78 -15.16
N LEU A 297 20.21 -26.71 -14.02
CA LEU A 297 20.79 -26.98 -12.70
C LEU A 297 21.30 -28.42 -12.58
N ASP A 298 20.54 -29.40 -13.08
CA ASP A 298 20.91 -30.81 -13.07
C ASP A 298 22.14 -31.07 -13.95
N LEU A 299 22.21 -30.41 -15.11
CA LEU A 299 23.38 -30.47 -15.99
C LEU A 299 24.63 -29.87 -15.32
N LEU A 300 24.49 -28.73 -14.63
CA LEU A 300 25.58 -28.09 -13.89
C LEU A 300 26.09 -28.98 -12.73
N LEU A 301 25.18 -29.61 -11.99
CA LEU A 301 25.50 -30.57 -10.93
C LEU A 301 26.19 -31.82 -11.47
N ALA A 302 25.69 -32.36 -12.58
CA ALA A 302 26.29 -33.49 -13.27
C ALA A 302 27.72 -33.15 -13.73
N PHE A 303 27.91 -32.00 -14.36
CA PHE A 303 29.23 -31.52 -14.79
C PHE A 303 30.21 -31.41 -13.61
N ALA A 304 29.82 -30.72 -12.53
CA ALA A 304 30.66 -30.58 -11.34
C ALA A 304 31.02 -31.94 -10.70
N THR A 305 30.08 -32.87 -10.68
CA THR A 305 30.31 -34.23 -10.15
C THR A 305 31.32 -35.00 -11.00
N ARG A 306 31.21 -34.92 -12.33
CA ARG A 306 32.14 -35.57 -13.28
C ARG A 306 33.54 -34.98 -13.20
N VAL A 307 33.66 -33.66 -13.10
CA VAL A 307 34.96 -32.97 -12.87
C VAL A 307 35.60 -33.45 -11.57
N LYS A 308 34.81 -33.58 -10.49
CA LYS A 308 35.29 -34.11 -9.20
C LYS A 308 35.74 -35.57 -9.30
N GLN A 309 35.01 -36.41 -10.03
CA GLN A 309 35.36 -37.82 -10.24
C GLN A 309 36.66 -37.94 -11.04
N TYR A 310 36.79 -37.20 -12.15
CA TYR A 310 38.05 -37.14 -12.91
C TYR A 310 39.23 -36.67 -12.06
N ALA A 311 39.04 -35.65 -11.22
CA ALA A 311 40.10 -35.18 -10.33
C ALA A 311 40.58 -36.27 -9.35
N ALA A 312 39.70 -37.18 -8.94
CA ALA A 312 39.99 -38.27 -8.03
C ALA A 312 40.54 -39.54 -8.72
N SER A 313 39.98 -39.94 -9.87
CA SER A 313 40.32 -41.19 -10.56
C SER A 313 41.33 -41.02 -11.69
N ARG A 314 41.44 -39.81 -12.27
CA ARG A 314 42.14 -39.54 -13.54
C ARG A 314 41.68 -40.42 -14.71
N ASP A 315 40.42 -40.84 -14.67
CA ASP A 315 39.81 -41.64 -15.74
C ASP A 315 39.41 -40.76 -16.93
N ASP A 316 39.94 -41.08 -18.11
CA ASP A 316 39.63 -40.36 -19.35
C ASP A 316 38.15 -40.47 -19.74
N GLY A 317 37.43 -41.52 -19.32
CA GLY A 317 35.99 -41.64 -19.52
C GLY A 317 35.19 -40.51 -18.85
N GLU A 318 35.54 -40.19 -17.60
CA GLU A 318 34.95 -39.08 -16.84
C GLU A 318 35.28 -37.72 -17.44
N ARG A 319 36.50 -37.58 -17.99
CA ARG A 319 36.94 -36.36 -18.70
C ARG A 319 36.09 -36.10 -19.93
N THR A 320 35.91 -37.11 -20.79
CA THR A 320 35.11 -36.98 -22.01
C THR A 320 33.64 -36.68 -21.70
N ALA A 321 33.06 -37.34 -20.69
CA ALA A 321 31.69 -37.07 -20.26
C ALA A 321 31.50 -35.65 -19.71
N ALA A 322 32.47 -35.14 -18.94
CA ALA A 322 32.43 -33.77 -18.42
C ALA A 322 32.54 -32.72 -19.54
N LEU A 323 33.39 -32.94 -20.55
CA LEU A 323 33.51 -32.02 -21.68
C LEU A 323 32.23 -31.98 -22.54
N ALA A 324 31.59 -33.12 -22.77
CA ALA A 324 30.31 -33.18 -23.47
C ALA A 324 29.20 -32.41 -22.73
N LEU A 325 29.14 -32.54 -21.39
CA LEU A 325 28.22 -31.76 -20.57
C LEU A 325 28.51 -30.26 -20.67
N HIS A 326 29.78 -29.85 -20.60
CA HIS A 326 30.16 -28.44 -20.77
C HIS A 326 29.68 -27.85 -22.10
N GLU A 327 29.84 -28.56 -23.22
CA GLU A 327 29.38 -28.11 -24.54
C GLU A 327 27.85 -28.03 -24.65
N SER A 328 27.12 -28.88 -23.92
CA SER A 328 25.65 -28.81 -23.85
C SER A 328 25.14 -27.65 -22.99
N ILE A 329 25.91 -27.23 -21.97
CA ILE A 329 25.53 -26.18 -21.01
C ILE A 329 25.81 -24.78 -21.56
N LEU A 330 26.96 -24.59 -22.23
CA LEU A 330 27.43 -23.27 -22.66
C LEU A 330 26.42 -22.47 -23.53
N PRO A 331 25.70 -23.08 -24.49
CA PRO A 331 24.70 -22.39 -25.31
C PRO A 331 23.44 -21.98 -24.54
N ARG A 332 23.18 -22.59 -23.38
CA ARG A 332 22.00 -22.35 -22.54
C ARG A 332 22.19 -21.20 -21.54
N LEU A 333 23.42 -20.70 -21.40
CA LEU A 333 23.74 -19.55 -20.54
C LEU A 333 23.90 -18.29 -21.41
N PRO A 334 23.33 -17.13 -21.05
CA PRO A 334 23.65 -15.84 -21.67
C PRO A 334 25.15 -15.48 -21.60
N GLU A 335 25.64 -14.64 -22.50
CA GLU A 335 27.08 -14.29 -22.57
C GLU A 335 27.61 -13.61 -21.31
N ASP A 336 26.77 -12.84 -20.64
CA ASP A 336 27.03 -12.09 -19.40
C ASP A 336 26.69 -12.89 -18.13
N ASP A 337 26.31 -14.16 -18.26
CA ASP A 337 25.93 -14.98 -17.10
C ASP A 337 27.15 -15.28 -16.21
N PRO A 338 27.13 -14.91 -14.92
CA PRO A 338 28.26 -15.10 -14.01
C PRO A 338 28.65 -16.57 -13.83
N ARG A 339 27.73 -17.51 -14.06
CA ARG A 339 27.98 -18.95 -13.98
C ARG A 339 28.92 -19.45 -15.07
N ARG A 340 29.03 -18.75 -16.22
CA ARG A 340 30.00 -19.08 -17.28
C ARG A 340 31.44 -19.01 -16.77
N LEU A 341 31.73 -18.07 -15.87
CA LEU A 341 33.05 -17.90 -15.26
C LEU A 341 33.44 -19.12 -14.41
N SER A 342 32.52 -19.59 -13.57
CA SER A 342 32.71 -20.81 -12.78
C SER A 342 32.81 -22.06 -13.66
N LEU A 343 32.02 -22.15 -14.74
CA LEU A 343 32.06 -23.25 -15.70
C LEU A 343 33.43 -23.34 -16.39
N ALA A 344 33.98 -22.19 -16.81
CA ALA A 344 35.29 -22.10 -17.45
C ALA A 344 36.43 -22.51 -16.50
N GLN A 345 36.38 -22.08 -15.23
CA GLN A 345 37.36 -22.47 -14.21
C GLN A 345 37.36 -23.98 -13.95
N LEU A 346 36.17 -24.60 -13.84
CA LEU A 346 36.06 -26.04 -13.64
C LEU A 346 36.50 -26.82 -14.89
N ARG A 347 36.24 -26.30 -16.09
CA ARG A 347 36.74 -26.89 -17.35
C ARG A 347 38.28 -26.93 -17.39
N GLN A 348 38.98 -25.93 -16.87
CA GLN A 348 40.45 -25.94 -16.83
C GLN A 348 41.03 -27.13 -16.05
N LEU A 349 40.28 -27.66 -15.06
CA LEU A 349 40.72 -28.83 -14.29
C LEU A 349 40.70 -30.13 -15.11
N LEU A 350 40.00 -30.13 -16.24
CA LEU A 350 39.93 -31.29 -17.14
C LEU A 350 41.14 -31.36 -18.09
N GLY A 351 42.01 -30.34 -18.13
CA GLY A 351 43.17 -30.27 -19.03
C GLY A 351 42.80 -29.76 -20.41
#